data_AF-A0A653HB45-F1
#
_entry.id   AF-A0A653HB45-F1
#
_cell.length_a   1.000
_cell.length_b   1.000
_cell.length_c   1.000
_cell.angle_alpha   90.00
_cell.angle_beta   90.00
_cell.angle_gamma   90.00
#
_symmetry.space_group_name_H-M   'P 1'
#
loop_
_entity.id
_entity.type
_entity.pdbx_description
1 polymer ?
#
loop_
_entity_poly.entity_id
_entity_poly.type
_entity_poly.pdbx_seq_one_letter_code
_entity_poly.pdbx_strand_id
1 'polypeptide(L)'
;KKAYEQVKDELPGSPIFLMKVCNNVRHIEIQVVGDMYGNVCSLGGRDCTTQRRFQKIFEEGPPSIVPKHIFREIEKSSIRLTQMIKYKGAGTIEYLYDQKTQKYFFLELNPRLQVEHPVSEGITDTNLVGIQLQIGMGIPLQNIEDIRRLYQIDEKRYPSPDINNTYNMLLLKDKKEDILSDMSDNYLSPTSTCVVSDDVHTSESRTAVVTTATTATTATTTATTTATTTATT
;
A
#
# COMPACT_ATOMS: atom_id res chain seq x y z
N LYS A 1 31.40 19.93 -9.30
CA LYS A 1 32.33 19.17 -10.15
C LYS A 1 32.80 17.90 -9.43
N LYS A 2 33.73 17.98 -8.44
CA LYS A 2 34.23 16.83 -7.64
C LYS A 2 33.21 15.73 -7.33
N ALA A 3 32.04 16.07 -6.77
CA ALA A 3 31.02 15.08 -6.41
C ALA A 3 30.51 14.21 -7.60
N TYR A 4 30.47 14.75 -8.83
CA TYR A 4 30.11 13.98 -10.03
C TYR A 4 31.24 13.03 -10.45
N GLU A 5 32.49 13.47 -10.32
CA GLU A 5 33.67 12.64 -10.57
C GLU A 5 33.72 11.48 -9.55
N GLN A 6 33.49 11.76 -8.26
CA GLN A 6 33.40 10.75 -7.20
C GLN A 6 32.31 9.69 -7.44
N VAL A 7 31.07 10.09 -7.72
CA VAL A 7 29.95 9.15 -7.99
C VAL A 7 30.18 8.32 -9.25
N LYS A 8 30.86 8.89 -10.27
CA LYS A 8 31.23 8.15 -11.49
C LYS A 8 32.29 7.09 -11.21
N ASP A 9 33.24 7.38 -10.32
CA ASP A 9 34.34 6.48 -9.97
C ASP A 9 33.90 5.37 -8.99
N GLU A 10 32.81 5.57 -8.23
CA GLU A 10 32.17 4.54 -7.39
C GLU A 10 31.54 3.38 -8.20
N LEU A 11 30.92 3.67 -9.36
CA LEU A 11 30.36 2.64 -10.25
C LEU A 11 30.65 2.93 -11.73
N PRO A 12 31.88 2.64 -12.21
CA PRO A 12 32.31 2.97 -13.56
C PRO A 12 31.43 2.34 -14.64
N GLY A 13 30.96 3.18 -15.58
CA GLY A 13 30.13 2.76 -16.72
C GLY A 13 28.61 2.77 -16.45
N SER A 14 28.17 3.00 -15.20
CA SER A 14 26.75 3.20 -14.91
C SER A 14 26.22 4.51 -15.50
N PRO A 15 24.99 4.54 -16.07
CA PRO A 15 24.30 5.79 -16.40
C PRO A 15 24.04 6.64 -15.16
N ILE A 16 24.39 7.93 -15.21
CA ILE A 16 24.11 8.89 -14.14
C ILE A 16 22.96 9.81 -14.57
N PHE A 17 21.93 9.91 -13.75
CA PHE A 17 20.84 10.88 -13.90
C PHE A 17 20.81 11.85 -12.72
N LEU A 18 20.23 13.04 -12.92
CA LEU A 18 20.09 14.07 -11.89
C LEU A 18 18.62 14.20 -11.49
N MET A 19 18.32 13.88 -10.23
CA MET A 19 16.99 14.06 -9.64
C MET A 19 16.98 15.29 -8.71
N LYS A 20 15.85 15.99 -8.66
CA LYS A 20 15.65 17.09 -7.69
C LYS A 20 15.56 16.49 -6.28
N VAL A 21 16.36 17.01 -5.35
CA VAL A 21 16.25 16.64 -3.92
C VAL A 21 14.93 17.20 -3.36
N CYS A 22 14.10 16.30 -2.82
CA CYS A 22 12.83 16.62 -2.18
C CYS A 22 12.99 16.52 -0.65
N ASN A 23 12.90 17.66 0.04
CA ASN A 23 13.07 17.76 1.49
C ASN A 23 11.71 17.82 2.20
N ASN A 24 11.58 17.15 3.36
CA ASN A 24 10.38 17.18 4.20
C ASN A 24 9.10 16.75 3.45
N VAL A 25 9.22 15.76 2.57
CA VAL A 25 8.12 15.10 1.87
C VAL A 25 7.66 13.86 2.63
N ARG A 26 6.40 13.47 2.42
CA ARG A 26 5.85 12.18 2.84
C ARG A 26 6.23 11.09 1.85
N HIS A 27 6.45 9.88 2.34
CA HIS A 27 6.58 8.69 1.53
C HIS A 27 5.22 7.99 1.52
N ILE A 28 4.54 8.02 0.36
CA ILE A 28 3.17 7.53 0.18
C ILE A 28 3.17 6.40 -0.84
N GLU A 29 2.51 5.31 -0.51
CA GLU A 29 2.49 4.09 -1.32
C GLU A 29 1.08 3.73 -1.75
N ILE A 30 0.90 3.27 -2.98
CA ILE A 30 -0.35 2.65 -3.45
C ILE A 30 -0.11 1.16 -3.70
N GLN A 31 -0.92 0.32 -3.07
CA GLN A 31 -0.93 -1.12 -3.29
C GLN A 31 -1.78 -1.44 -4.51
N VAL A 32 -1.21 -2.12 -5.51
CA VAL A 32 -1.95 -2.57 -6.70
C VAL A 32 -1.87 -4.08 -6.87
N VAL A 33 -2.84 -4.62 -7.61
CA VAL A 33 -2.75 -5.91 -8.28
C VAL A 33 -3.16 -5.78 -9.75
N GLY A 34 -2.53 -6.56 -10.61
CA GLY A 34 -2.91 -6.70 -12.02
C GLY A 34 -3.08 -8.17 -12.41
N ASP A 35 -4.07 -8.49 -13.25
CA ASP A 35 -4.26 -9.85 -13.76
C ASP A 35 -3.64 -10.10 -15.14
N MET A 36 -3.77 -11.34 -15.63
CA MET A 36 -3.20 -11.74 -16.92
C MET A 36 -3.87 -11.07 -18.13
N TYR A 37 -5.02 -10.41 -17.94
CA TYR A 37 -5.89 -9.82 -18.96
C TYR A 37 -5.76 -8.29 -19.06
N GLY A 38 -4.98 -7.67 -18.16
CA GLY A 38 -4.75 -6.22 -18.11
C GLY A 38 -5.74 -5.46 -17.23
N ASN A 39 -6.56 -6.16 -16.45
CA ASN A 39 -7.35 -5.54 -15.40
C ASN A 39 -6.43 -5.20 -14.22
N VAL A 40 -6.66 -4.04 -13.59
CA VAL A 40 -5.86 -3.55 -12.46
C VAL A 40 -6.79 -2.89 -11.45
N CYS A 41 -6.54 -3.09 -10.16
CA CYS A 41 -7.21 -2.36 -9.08
C CYS A 41 -6.23 -1.90 -7.98
N SER A 42 -6.71 -1.01 -7.11
CA SER A 42 -5.95 -0.42 -6.00
C SER A 42 -6.53 -0.89 -4.67
N LEU A 43 -5.69 -1.51 -3.84
CA LEU A 43 -6.02 -1.99 -2.49
C LEU A 43 -5.64 -0.94 -1.45
N GLY A 44 -5.87 0.33 -1.79
CA GLY A 44 -5.56 1.47 -0.94
C GLY A 44 -4.07 1.79 -0.92
N GLY A 45 -3.59 2.30 0.21
CA GLY A 45 -2.24 2.82 0.32
C GLY A 45 -1.78 3.06 1.75
N ARG A 46 -0.49 3.39 1.88
CA ARG A 46 0.24 3.50 3.16
C ARG A 46 1.01 4.84 3.24
N ASP A 47 1.15 5.40 4.44
CA ASP A 47 2.15 6.41 4.77
C ASP A 47 3.32 5.70 5.46
N CYS A 48 4.46 5.67 4.79
CA CYS A 48 5.68 5.01 5.23
C CYS A 48 6.81 6.04 5.42
N THR A 49 6.43 7.27 5.79
CA THR A 49 7.37 8.41 6.02
C THR A 49 8.32 8.16 7.18
N THR A 50 7.96 7.32 8.15
CA THR A 50 8.74 7.13 9.38
C THR A 50 9.93 6.21 9.13
N GLN A 51 11.01 6.80 8.60
CA GLN A 51 12.20 6.08 8.16
C GLN A 51 13.44 6.49 8.94
N ARG A 52 14.31 5.52 9.25
CA ARG A 52 15.61 5.74 9.89
C ARG A 52 16.72 5.30 8.93
N ARG A 53 17.53 6.24 8.44
CA ARG A 53 18.60 5.96 7.44
C ARG A 53 18.08 5.18 6.21
N PHE A 54 16.93 5.59 5.68
CA PHE A 54 16.24 4.97 4.52
C PHE A 54 15.73 3.53 4.75
N GLN A 55 15.69 3.07 6.01
CA GLN A 55 14.94 1.87 6.41
C GLN A 55 13.55 2.31 6.88
N LYS A 56 12.48 1.67 6.40
CA LYS A 56 11.11 1.87 6.92
C LYS A 56 11.05 1.27 8.35
N ILE A 57 10.35 1.94 9.27
CA ILE A 57 10.31 1.61 10.72
C ILE A 57 8.88 1.54 11.27
N PHE A 58 7.94 2.25 10.66
CA PHE A 58 6.52 2.18 10.95
C PHE A 58 5.76 2.53 9.68
N GLU A 59 4.81 1.67 9.31
CA GLU A 59 3.97 1.81 8.13
C GLU A 59 2.52 1.84 8.59
N GLU A 60 1.79 2.89 8.23
CA GLU A 60 0.39 3.10 8.65
C GLU A 60 -0.52 3.36 7.45
N GLY A 61 -1.82 3.12 7.59
CA GLY A 61 -2.78 3.49 6.55
C GLY A 61 -4.25 3.46 6.99
N PRO A 62 -5.16 4.06 6.19
CA PRO A 62 -4.88 4.78 4.95
C PRO A 62 -4.20 6.16 5.20
N PRO A 63 -3.59 6.81 4.20
CA PRO A 63 -2.70 7.96 4.43
C PRO A 63 -3.43 9.25 4.84
N SER A 64 -3.75 9.39 6.12
CA SER A 64 -4.60 10.46 6.66
C SER A 64 -4.06 11.89 6.46
N ILE A 65 -2.77 12.05 6.13
CA ILE A 65 -2.14 13.34 5.85
C ILE A 65 -2.34 13.82 4.39
N VAL A 66 -2.83 12.94 3.51
CA VAL A 66 -3.11 13.25 2.10
C VAL A 66 -4.60 13.58 1.96
N PRO A 67 -4.99 14.78 1.46
CA PRO A 67 -6.39 15.09 1.20
C PRO A 67 -7.04 14.05 0.28
N LYS A 68 -8.26 13.58 0.60
CA LYS A 68 -8.95 12.49 -0.11
C LYS A 68 -8.92 12.67 -1.65
N HIS A 69 -9.09 13.89 -2.15
CA HIS A 69 -9.06 14.19 -3.59
C HIS A 69 -7.67 13.98 -4.23
N ILE A 70 -6.57 14.32 -3.54
CA ILE A 70 -5.20 14.10 -4.03
C ILE A 70 -4.88 12.61 -4.00
N PHE A 71 -5.25 11.91 -2.92
CA PHE A 71 -5.02 10.47 -2.80
C PHE A 71 -5.67 9.69 -3.95
N ARG A 72 -6.89 10.05 -4.35
CA ARG A 72 -7.58 9.49 -5.52
C ARG A 72 -6.83 9.72 -6.85
N GLU A 73 -6.16 10.86 -7.03
CA GLU A 73 -5.32 11.09 -8.21
C GLU A 73 -4.01 10.29 -8.19
N ILE A 74 -3.45 10.02 -7.00
CA ILE A 74 -2.32 9.09 -6.83
C ILE A 74 -2.76 7.65 -7.15
N GLU A 75 -3.91 7.19 -6.65
CA GLU A 75 -4.49 5.88 -7.00
C GLU A 75 -4.75 5.75 -8.51
N LYS A 76 -5.42 6.73 -9.14
CA LYS A 76 -5.68 6.75 -10.59
C LYS A 76 -4.38 6.71 -11.40
N SER A 77 -3.35 7.44 -10.96
CA SER A 77 -2.03 7.44 -11.60
C SER A 77 -1.33 6.09 -11.46
N SER A 78 -1.45 5.44 -10.31
CA SER A 78 -0.89 4.12 -10.03
C SER A 78 -1.53 3.04 -10.90
N ILE A 79 -2.86 3.02 -10.97
CA ILE A 79 -3.63 2.11 -11.82
C ILE A 79 -3.24 2.32 -13.29
N ARG A 80 -3.22 3.57 -13.77
CA ARG A 80 -2.84 3.91 -15.15
C ARG A 80 -1.42 3.45 -15.51
N LEU A 81 -0.44 3.66 -14.63
CA LEU A 81 0.95 3.21 -14.82
C LEU A 81 1.02 1.68 -14.94
N THR A 82 0.36 0.99 -14.00
CA THR A 82 0.31 -0.47 -13.88
C THR A 82 -0.37 -1.12 -15.10
N GLN A 83 -1.46 -0.53 -15.61
CA GLN A 83 -2.11 -0.93 -16.86
C GLN A 83 -1.20 -0.72 -18.08
N MET A 84 -0.53 0.44 -18.16
CA MET A 84 0.33 0.80 -19.30
C MET A 84 1.48 -0.20 -19.49
N ILE A 85 2.09 -0.67 -18.40
CA ILE A 85 3.16 -1.67 -18.44
C ILE A 85 2.64 -3.13 -18.46
N LYS A 86 1.32 -3.34 -18.47
CA LYS A 86 0.65 -4.66 -18.41
C LYS A 86 1.13 -5.53 -17.25
N TYR A 87 1.25 -4.91 -16.06
CA TYR A 87 1.76 -5.55 -14.85
C TYR A 87 0.87 -6.71 -14.38
N LYS A 88 1.46 -7.70 -13.69
CA LYS A 88 0.79 -8.92 -13.23
C LYS A 88 1.19 -9.28 -11.80
N GLY A 89 0.24 -9.78 -11.01
CA GLY A 89 0.42 -10.03 -9.58
C GLY A 89 0.33 -8.74 -8.75
N ALA A 90 0.77 -8.80 -7.50
CA ALA A 90 0.83 -7.64 -6.60
C ALA A 90 2.10 -6.80 -6.83
N GLY A 91 2.01 -5.50 -6.57
CA GLY A 91 3.13 -4.57 -6.59
C GLY A 91 2.77 -3.27 -5.89
N THR A 92 3.77 -2.45 -5.57
CA THR A 92 3.57 -1.13 -4.95
C THR A 92 4.12 -0.03 -5.84
N ILE A 93 3.39 1.08 -5.95
CA ILE A 93 3.93 2.31 -6.54
C ILE A 93 4.24 3.27 -5.39
N GLU A 94 5.50 3.70 -5.30
CA GLU A 94 5.98 4.61 -4.26
C GLU A 94 6.00 6.06 -4.77
N TYR A 95 5.58 7.01 -3.94
CA TYR A 95 5.46 8.43 -4.25
C TYR A 95 6.04 9.32 -3.14
N LEU A 96 6.64 10.43 -3.55
CA LEU A 96 7.01 11.52 -2.66
C LEU A 96 5.93 12.61 -2.70
N TYR A 97 5.24 12.85 -1.58
CA TYR A 97 4.19 13.87 -1.46
C TYR A 97 4.65 15.08 -0.62
N ASP A 98 4.68 16.26 -1.25
CA ASP A 98 4.95 17.53 -0.59
C ASP A 98 3.65 18.12 -0.01
N GLN A 99 3.50 18.01 1.31
CA GLN A 99 2.36 18.54 2.05
C GLN A 99 2.19 20.07 1.94
N LYS A 100 3.25 20.83 1.63
CA LYS A 100 3.19 22.30 1.48
C LYS A 100 2.72 22.75 0.11
N THR A 101 3.19 22.09 -0.96
CA THR A 101 2.75 22.43 -2.33
C THR A 101 1.61 21.55 -2.85
N GLN A 102 1.19 20.55 -2.08
CA GLN A 102 0.16 19.56 -2.41
C GLN A 102 0.47 18.78 -3.71
N LYS A 103 1.76 18.60 -4.01
CA LYS A 103 2.24 17.87 -5.19
C LYS A 103 2.79 16.51 -4.81
N TYR A 104 2.48 15.50 -5.62
CA TYR A 104 3.09 14.18 -5.54
C TYR A 104 4.02 13.95 -6.74
N PHE A 105 5.06 13.15 -6.53
CA PHE A 105 6.05 12.78 -7.54
C PHE A 105 6.25 11.26 -7.47
N PHE A 106 6.20 10.58 -8.61
CA PHE A 106 6.53 9.15 -8.69
C PHE A 106 8.00 8.93 -8.27
N LEU A 107 8.24 7.91 -7.45
CA LEU A 107 9.59 7.48 -7.04
C LEU A 107 9.96 6.20 -7.79
N GLU A 108 9.28 5.09 -7.51
CA GLU A 108 9.50 3.80 -8.14
C GLU A 108 8.26 2.90 -8.15
N LEU A 109 8.36 1.75 -8.81
CA LEU A 109 7.40 0.64 -8.69
C LEU A 109 8.17 -0.59 -8.19
N ASN A 110 7.80 -1.09 -7.02
CA ASN A 110 8.34 -2.33 -6.44
C ASN A 110 7.59 -3.54 -7.06
N PRO A 111 8.26 -4.38 -7.89
CA PRO A 111 7.60 -5.42 -8.67
C PRO A 111 7.44 -6.72 -7.86
N ARG A 112 6.91 -6.61 -6.64
CA ARG A 112 6.85 -7.66 -5.62
C ARG A 112 5.78 -7.34 -4.58
N LEU A 113 5.38 -8.36 -3.82
CA LEU A 113 4.74 -8.13 -2.53
C LEU A 113 5.77 -7.49 -1.56
N GLN A 114 5.31 -6.58 -0.72
CA GLN A 114 6.10 -5.89 0.29
C GLN A 114 5.85 -6.52 1.67
N VAL A 115 6.70 -6.26 2.67
CA VAL A 115 6.52 -6.84 4.02
C VAL A 115 5.29 -6.21 4.68
N GLU A 116 5.17 -4.91 4.51
CA GLU A 116 4.08 -4.02 4.91
C GLU A 116 2.73 -4.26 4.19
N HIS A 117 2.52 -5.43 3.56
CA HIS A 117 1.23 -5.77 2.93
C HIS A 117 0.06 -6.02 3.91
N PRO A 118 0.24 -6.51 5.16
CA PRO A 118 -0.88 -6.67 6.10
C PRO A 118 -1.57 -5.34 6.43
N VAL A 119 -0.87 -4.20 6.33
CA VAL A 119 -1.48 -2.86 6.40
C VAL A 119 -2.62 -2.75 5.39
N SER A 120 -2.39 -3.18 4.14
CA SER A 120 -3.35 -3.07 3.04
C SER A 120 -4.42 -4.16 3.08
N GLU A 121 -4.07 -5.40 3.43
CA GLU A 121 -5.04 -6.46 3.71
C GLU A 121 -6.06 -6.00 4.76
N GLY A 122 -5.54 -5.48 5.87
CA GLY A 122 -6.30 -4.98 7.01
C GLY A 122 -7.15 -3.73 6.79
N ILE A 123 -6.78 -2.88 5.82
CA ILE A 123 -7.61 -1.73 5.36
C ILE A 123 -8.75 -2.18 4.45
N THR A 124 -8.61 -3.31 3.77
CA THR A 124 -9.48 -3.67 2.64
C THR A 124 -10.30 -4.95 2.83
N ASP A 125 -10.08 -5.71 3.91
CA ASP A 125 -10.65 -7.05 4.12
C ASP A 125 -10.37 -7.98 2.92
N THR A 126 -9.07 -8.08 2.56
CA THR A 126 -8.59 -8.90 1.45
C THR A 126 -7.33 -9.69 1.82
N ASN A 127 -7.13 -10.84 1.17
CA ASN A 127 -5.95 -11.69 1.31
C ASN A 127 -5.08 -11.55 0.05
N LEU A 128 -4.05 -10.69 0.10
CA LEU A 128 -3.20 -10.37 -1.06
C LEU A 128 -2.45 -11.61 -1.56
N VAL A 129 -2.02 -12.50 -0.67
CA VAL A 129 -1.33 -13.75 -1.05
C VAL A 129 -2.29 -14.68 -1.81
N GLY A 130 -3.53 -14.80 -1.34
CA GLY A 130 -4.61 -15.54 -1.99
C GLY A 130 -5.04 -14.93 -3.32
N ILE A 131 -5.07 -13.60 -3.43
CA ILE A 131 -5.30 -12.88 -4.68
C ILE A 131 -4.16 -13.17 -5.67
N GLN A 132 -2.89 -13.12 -5.24
CA GLN A 132 -1.74 -13.44 -6.10
C GLN A 132 -1.79 -14.89 -6.61
N LEU A 133 -2.15 -15.85 -5.76
CA LEU A 133 -2.31 -17.25 -6.18
C LEU A 133 -3.41 -17.40 -7.24
N GLN A 134 -4.57 -16.77 -7.03
CA GLN A 134 -5.69 -16.80 -7.98
C GLN A 134 -5.34 -16.14 -9.32
N ILE A 135 -4.61 -15.01 -9.30
CA ILE A 135 -4.06 -14.38 -10.52
C ILE A 135 -3.08 -15.32 -11.22
N GLY A 136 -2.23 -16.04 -10.48
CA GLY A 136 -1.31 -17.04 -11.01
C GLY A 136 -2.01 -18.26 -11.63
N MET A 137 -3.21 -18.59 -11.15
CA MET A 137 -4.11 -19.60 -11.74
C MET A 137 -4.89 -19.06 -12.97
N GLY A 138 -4.69 -17.80 -13.37
CA GLY A 138 -5.40 -17.17 -14.49
C GLY A 138 -6.82 -16.72 -14.15
N ILE A 139 -7.18 -16.55 -12.87
CA ILE A 139 -8.51 -16.04 -12.49
C ILE A 139 -8.52 -14.51 -12.70
N PRO A 140 -9.49 -13.96 -13.47
CA PRO A 140 -9.63 -12.50 -13.65
C PRO A 140 -9.98 -11.79 -12.33
N LEU A 141 -9.52 -10.55 -12.14
CA LEU A 141 -9.75 -9.78 -10.90
C LEU A 141 -11.23 -9.72 -10.51
N GLN A 142 -12.13 -9.48 -11.47
CA GLN A 142 -13.58 -9.40 -11.25
C GLN A 142 -14.26 -10.72 -10.87
N ASN A 143 -13.52 -11.83 -10.85
CA ASN A 143 -13.98 -13.15 -10.42
C ASN A 143 -13.33 -13.63 -9.10
N ILE A 144 -12.46 -12.83 -8.48
CA ILE A 144 -11.87 -13.09 -7.15
C ILE A 144 -12.78 -12.49 -6.06
N GLU A 145 -13.13 -13.27 -5.03
CA GLU A 145 -14.13 -12.86 -4.03
C GLU A 145 -13.76 -11.57 -3.31
N ASP A 146 -12.56 -11.49 -2.75
CA ASP A 146 -12.01 -10.34 -2.04
C ASP A 146 -12.13 -9.03 -2.86
N ILE A 147 -11.78 -9.09 -4.15
CA ILE A 147 -11.87 -7.96 -5.07
C ILE A 147 -13.33 -7.61 -5.36
N ARG A 148 -14.20 -8.62 -5.51
CA ARG A 148 -15.65 -8.40 -5.68
C ARG A 148 -16.29 -7.79 -4.43
N ARG A 149 -15.84 -8.16 -3.22
CA ARG A 149 -16.28 -7.59 -1.93
C ARG A 149 -15.87 -6.12 -1.84
N LEU A 150 -14.57 -5.85 -1.99
CA LEU A 150 -13.96 -4.51 -1.91
C LEU A 150 -14.54 -3.49 -2.92
N TYR A 151 -14.98 -3.94 -4.09
CA TYR A 151 -15.54 -3.09 -5.15
C TYR A 151 -17.05 -3.25 -5.36
N GLN A 152 -17.75 -3.99 -4.49
CA GLN A 152 -19.19 -4.31 -4.60
C GLN A 152 -19.60 -4.79 -6.01
N ILE A 153 -18.88 -5.77 -6.56
CA ILE A 153 -19.15 -6.35 -7.86
C ILE A 153 -20.21 -7.46 -7.69
N ASP A 154 -21.36 -7.31 -8.35
CA ASP A 154 -22.49 -8.24 -8.34
C ASP A 154 -22.07 -9.73 -8.50
N GLU A 155 -22.86 -10.67 -7.96
CA GLU A 155 -22.55 -12.13 -7.96
C GLU A 155 -22.59 -12.83 -9.32
N LYS A 156 -22.79 -12.09 -10.41
CA LYS A 156 -22.73 -12.62 -11.77
C LYS A 156 -21.28 -12.92 -12.12
N ARG A 157 -20.85 -14.17 -11.90
CA ARG A 157 -19.54 -14.67 -12.34
C ARG A 157 -19.35 -14.37 -13.82
N TYR A 158 -18.42 -13.49 -14.14
CA TYR A 158 -18.20 -13.07 -15.52
C TYR A 158 -17.57 -14.23 -16.30
N PRO A 159 -18.01 -14.50 -17.54
CA PRO A 159 -17.35 -15.49 -18.39
C PRO A 159 -15.88 -15.11 -18.58
N SER A 160 -15.04 -16.10 -18.91
CA SER A 160 -13.61 -15.87 -19.21
C SER A 160 -13.49 -14.72 -20.21
N PRO A 161 -12.77 -13.63 -19.89
CA PRO A 161 -12.76 -12.45 -20.73
C PRO A 161 -12.16 -12.80 -22.09
N ASP A 162 -12.92 -12.54 -23.15
CA ASP A 162 -12.34 -12.36 -24.48
C ASP A 162 -11.27 -11.26 -24.36
N ILE A 163 -10.08 -11.55 -24.87
CA ILE A 163 -8.94 -10.62 -24.88
C ILE A 163 -9.23 -9.27 -25.56
N ASN A 164 -10.31 -9.18 -26.35
CA ASN A 164 -10.80 -7.95 -26.96
C ASN A 164 -11.82 -7.18 -26.09
N ASN A 165 -12.43 -7.82 -25.09
CA ASN A 165 -13.44 -7.21 -24.20
C ASN A 165 -12.80 -6.81 -22.87
N THR A 166 -11.87 -5.85 -22.91
CA THR A 166 -11.20 -5.31 -21.72
C THR A 166 -12.19 -4.55 -20.82
N TYR A 167 -12.75 -5.25 -19.83
CA TYR A 167 -13.53 -4.64 -18.75
C TYR A 167 -12.65 -3.71 -17.93
N ASN A 168 -12.60 -2.44 -18.35
CA ASN A 168 -11.86 -1.41 -17.64
C ASN A 168 -12.39 -1.25 -16.22
N MET A 169 -11.72 -1.89 -15.24
CA MET A 169 -11.94 -1.70 -13.79
C MET A 169 -11.85 -0.22 -13.38
N LEU A 170 -11.26 0.61 -14.24
CA LEU A 170 -11.39 2.07 -14.30
C LEU A 170 -12.84 2.61 -14.35
N LEU A 171 -13.88 1.76 -14.38
CA LEU A 171 -15.31 2.10 -14.29
C LEU A 171 -15.97 1.67 -12.97
N LEU A 172 -15.29 0.92 -12.10
CA LEU A 172 -15.76 0.66 -10.72
C LEU A 172 -15.37 1.79 -9.75
N LYS A 173 -15.18 3.01 -10.27
CA LYS A 173 -14.67 4.16 -9.52
C LYS A 173 -15.60 4.58 -8.38
N ASP A 174 -16.91 4.54 -8.63
CA ASP A 174 -17.86 5.27 -7.80
C ASP A 174 -18.29 4.45 -6.58
N LYS A 175 -18.48 3.11 -6.72
CA LYS A 175 -18.83 2.22 -5.59
C LYS A 175 -17.76 2.13 -4.49
N LYS A 176 -16.47 2.41 -4.78
CA LYS A 176 -15.40 2.43 -3.75
C LYS A 176 -15.52 3.66 -2.83
N GLU A 177 -16.16 4.74 -3.28
CA GLU A 177 -16.29 5.95 -2.47
C GLU A 177 -17.32 5.77 -1.35
N ASP A 178 -18.51 5.25 -1.67
CA ASP A 178 -19.58 5.00 -0.69
C ASP A 178 -19.05 4.18 0.50
N ILE A 179 -18.31 3.09 0.24
CA ILE A 179 -17.67 2.26 1.27
C ILE A 179 -16.72 3.09 2.16
N LEU A 180 -15.82 3.88 1.56
CA LEU A 180 -14.83 4.70 2.28
C LEU A 180 -15.38 6.04 2.83
N SER A 181 -16.70 6.23 2.80
CA SER A 181 -17.45 7.22 3.58
C SER A 181 -18.39 6.57 4.60
N ASP A 182 -19.16 5.55 4.25
CA ASP A 182 -20.04 4.86 5.21
C ASP A 182 -19.25 4.05 6.24
N MET A 183 -17.98 3.70 5.98
CA MET A 183 -17.05 3.17 7.00
C MET A 183 -16.77 4.15 8.16
N SER A 184 -17.18 5.42 8.13
CA SER A 184 -17.17 6.28 9.33
C SER A 184 -18.48 6.27 10.13
N ASP A 185 -19.59 5.76 9.58
CA ASP A 185 -20.93 6.02 10.14
C ASP A 185 -21.88 4.81 10.16
N ASN A 186 -21.86 3.89 9.19
CA ASN A 186 -22.77 2.72 9.12
C ASN A 186 -22.19 1.50 8.36
N TYR A 187 -21.26 0.74 8.95
CA TYR A 187 -21.22 -0.73 8.85
C TYR A 187 -20.16 -1.32 9.81
N LEU A 188 -20.52 -1.56 11.08
CA LEU A 188 -19.61 -2.20 12.03
C LEU A 188 -19.53 -3.73 11.84
N SER A 189 -18.35 -4.19 11.48
CA SER A 189 -17.78 -5.49 11.89
C SER A 189 -16.28 -5.26 12.15
N PRO A 190 -15.70 -5.73 13.27
CA PRO A 190 -14.36 -5.29 13.68
C PRO A 190 -13.23 -5.97 12.88
N THR A 191 -12.02 -5.40 13.00
CA THR A 191 -10.70 -5.80 12.42
C THR A 191 -10.40 -5.25 10.99
N SER A 192 -9.19 -4.76 10.61
CA SER A 192 -7.97 -4.48 11.41
C SER A 192 -6.82 -3.72 10.63
N THR A 193 -6.51 -2.44 10.88
CA THR A 193 -5.39 -1.68 10.21
C THR A 193 -4.10 -1.48 11.03
N CYS A 194 -2.89 -1.67 10.47
CA CYS A 194 -1.61 -1.97 11.20
C CYS A 194 -0.34 -1.26 10.59
N VAL A 195 0.98 -1.52 10.84
CA VAL A 195 1.83 -2.60 11.48
C VAL A 195 3.21 -2.07 12.02
N VAL A 196 3.91 -2.79 12.95
CA VAL A 196 5.38 -3.13 13.05
C VAL A 196 5.72 -3.53 14.51
N SER A 197 6.45 -4.62 14.82
CA SER A 197 7.21 -5.59 14.01
C SER A 197 6.40 -6.85 13.72
N ASP A 198 5.74 -6.87 12.57
CA ASP A 198 4.64 -7.79 12.20
C ASP A 198 3.47 -7.85 13.23
N ASP A 199 3.57 -7.13 14.35
CA ASP A 199 2.50 -6.86 15.31
C ASP A 199 1.43 -5.95 14.68
N VAL A 200 0.29 -6.58 14.38
CA VAL A 200 -0.88 -6.00 13.73
C VAL A 200 -1.78 -5.34 14.80
N HIS A 201 -1.53 -4.06 15.11
CA HIS A 201 -2.31 -3.26 16.09
C HIS A 201 -3.28 -2.29 15.43
N THR A 202 -4.56 -2.35 15.81
CA THR A 202 -5.65 -1.99 14.89
C THR A 202 -6.88 -1.38 15.58
N SER A 203 -7.53 -0.35 15.00
CA SER A 203 -8.72 0.29 15.58
C SER A 203 -9.44 1.24 14.61
N GLU A 204 -10.67 1.62 14.93
CA GLU A 204 -11.53 2.58 14.20
C GLU A 204 -10.93 4.00 14.10
N SER A 205 -9.95 4.34 14.95
CA SER A 205 -9.22 5.61 14.84
C SER A 205 -7.72 5.45 14.99
N ARG A 206 -6.97 6.28 14.23
CA ARG A 206 -5.51 6.37 14.27
C ARG A 206 -4.97 6.62 15.68
N THR A 207 -5.66 7.44 16.48
CA THR A 207 -5.29 7.71 17.88
C THR A 207 -5.35 6.44 18.71
N ALA A 208 -6.42 5.64 18.57
CA ALA A 208 -6.56 4.38 19.29
C ALA A 208 -5.56 3.31 18.81
N VAL A 209 -5.27 3.21 17.50
CA VAL A 209 -4.18 2.37 16.96
C VAL A 209 -2.85 2.67 17.66
N VAL A 210 -2.45 3.95 17.68
CA VAL A 210 -1.20 4.41 18.29
C VAL A 210 -1.20 4.14 19.81
N THR A 211 -2.32 4.31 20.50
CA THR A 211 -2.44 3.99 21.94
C THR A 211 -2.25 2.49 22.19
N THR A 212 -2.91 1.61 21.43
CA THR A 212 -2.78 0.16 21.55
C THR A 212 -1.35 -0.30 21.28
N ALA A 213 -0.74 0.15 20.18
CA ALA A 213 0.64 -0.17 19.84
C ALA A 213 1.65 0.32 20.89
N THR A 214 1.45 1.53 21.43
CA THR A 214 2.27 2.06 22.53
C THR A 214 2.14 1.21 23.79
N THR A 215 0.93 0.76 24.11
CA THR A 215 0.65 -0.08 25.29
C THR A 215 1.30 -1.46 25.16
N ALA A 216 1.15 -2.11 23.99
CA ALA A 216 1.78 -3.39 23.70
C ALA A 216 3.32 -3.31 23.74
N THR A 217 3.90 -2.32 23.07
CA THR A 217 5.36 -2.07 23.08
C THR A 217 5.89 -1.87 24.51
N THR A 218 5.14 -1.11 25.33
CA THR A 218 5.50 -0.87 26.74
C THR A 218 5.45 -2.15 27.57
N ALA A 219 4.38 -2.95 27.43
CA ALA A 219 4.22 -4.22 28.15
C ALA A 219 5.35 -5.22 27.80
N THR A 220 5.66 -5.38 26.52
CA THR A 220 6.78 -6.21 26.05
C THR A 220 8.12 -5.73 26.62
N THR A 221 8.37 -4.42 26.60
CA THR A 221 9.60 -3.83 27.17
C THR A 221 9.73 -4.11 28.68
N THR A 222 8.63 -4.00 29.44
CA THR A 222 8.62 -4.33 30.87
C THR A 222 8.92 -5.81 31.10
N ALA A 223 8.32 -6.72 30.32
CA ALA A 223 8.57 -8.16 30.44
C ALA A 223 10.04 -8.55 30.17
N THR A 224 10.65 -8.01 29.10
CA THR A 224 12.06 -8.27 28.78
C THR A 224 13.02 -7.74 29.86
N THR A 225 12.70 -6.58 30.44
CA THR A 225 13.48 -5.99 31.54
C THR A 225 13.45 -6.88 32.79
N THR A 226 12.28 -7.41 33.15
CA THR A 226 12.13 -8.35 34.27
C THR A 226 12.92 -9.63 34.04
N ALA A 227 12.80 -10.26 32.86
CA ALA A 227 13.50 -11.50 32.53
C ALA A 227 15.05 -11.36 32.58
N THR A 228 15.58 -10.22 32.13
CA THR A 228 17.03 -9.94 32.16
C THR A 228 17.57 -9.87 33.60
N THR A 229 16.77 -9.36 34.53
CA THR A 229 17.16 -9.22 35.94
C THR A 229 17.31 -10.59 36.63
N THR A 230 16.48 -11.58 36.25
CA THR A 230 16.51 -12.94 36.80
C THR A 230 17.65 -13.81 36.22
N ALA A 231 18.29 -13.40 35.13
CA ALA A 231 19.38 -14.14 34.48
C ALA A 231 20.79 -13.77 34.99
N THR A 232 20.90 -12.94 36.04
CA THR A 232 22.18 -12.38 36.52
C THR A 232 22.42 -12.65 38.02
N THR A 233 21.84 -13.73 38.55
CA THR A 233 22.00 -14.23 39.93
C THR A 233 22.06 -15.75 39.95
#